data_AF-A0A6G8INX7-F1
#
_entry.id   AF-A0A6G8INX7-F1
#
_cell.length_a   1.000
_cell.length_b   1.000
_cell.length_c   1.000
_cell.angle_alpha   90.00
_cell.angle_beta   90.00
_cell.angle_gamma   90.00
#
_symmetry.space_group_name_H-M   'P 1'
#
loop_
_entity.id
_entity.type
_entity.pdbx_description
1 polymer ?
#
loop_
_entity_poly.entity_id
_entity_poly.type
_entity_poly.pdbx_seq_one_letter_code
_entity_poly.pdbx_strand_id
1 'polypeptide(L)' 'MVWLPERDVVFTGDIVYTERLLAVLPVSRTRPWLEAFGVAEAINPRWLIPGHGRPTDLATARRHTRDYMQALRAHMK' A
#
# COMPACT_ATOMS: atom_id res chain seq x y z
N MET A 1 -10.41 -2.35 0.59
CA MET A 1 -9.55 -3.47 1.01
C MET A 1 -10.45 -4.61 1.49
N VAL A 2 -9.99 -5.85 1.37
CA VAL A 2 -10.70 -7.05 1.84
C VAL A 2 -9.73 -7.91 2.63
N TRP A 3 -10.12 -8.33 3.84
CA TRP A 3 -9.32 -9.17 4.72
C TRP A 3 -9.93 -10.56 4.83
N LEU A 4 -9.10 -11.59 4.63
CA LEU A 4 -9.47 -13.00 4.79
C LEU A 4 -8.66 -13.58 5.96
N PRO A 5 -9.18 -13.54 7.20
CA PRO A 5 -8.42 -13.94 8.40
C PRO A 5 -7.97 -15.40 8.36
N GLU A 6 -8.83 -16.32 7.89
CA GLU A 6 -8.54 -17.76 7.82
C GLU A 6 -7.37 -18.10 6.89
N ARG A 7 -7.03 -17.20 5.95
CA ARG A 7 -5.93 -17.38 5.00
C ARG A 7 -4.75 -16.45 5.29
N ASP A 8 -4.89 -15.56 6.26
CA ASP A 8 -3.90 -14.55 6.60
C ASP A 8 -3.51 -13.67 5.39
N VAL A 9 -4.54 -13.24 4.63
CA VAL A 9 -4.39 -12.47 3.40
C VAL A 9 -5.20 -11.19 3.44
N VAL A 10 -4.61 -10.08 2.98
CA VAL A 10 -5.33 -8.83 2.70
C VAL A 10 -5.20 -8.47 1.21
N PHE A 11 -6.33 -8.28 0.55
CA PHE A 11 -6.40 -7.65 -0.77
C PHE A 11 -6.49 -6.14 -0.60
N THR A 12 -5.44 -5.44 -0.99
CA THR A 12 -5.32 -4.00 -0.74
C THR A 12 -5.87 -3.16 -1.88
N GLY A 13 -5.98 -3.72 -3.08
CA GLY A 13 -6.26 -2.96 -4.30
C GLY A 13 -5.23 -1.84 -4.48
N ASP A 14 -5.68 -0.70 -5.01
CA ASP A 14 -4.79 0.41 -5.36
C ASP A 14 -4.19 1.16 -4.16
N ILE A 15 -4.42 0.73 -2.92
CA ILE A 15 -3.70 1.26 -1.77
C ILE A 15 -2.23 0.81 -1.76
N VAL A 16 -1.92 -0.36 -2.36
CA VAL A 16 -0.54 -0.89 -2.45
C VAL A 16 -0.18 -1.20 -3.89
N TYR A 17 0.95 -0.65 -4.33
CA TYR A 17 1.61 -0.95 -5.59
C TYR A 17 3.01 -1.48 -5.26
N THR A 18 3.40 -2.56 -5.90
CA THR A 18 4.77 -3.06 -5.88
C THR A 18 5.29 -3.19 -7.31
N GLU A 19 6.61 -3.23 -7.46
CA GLU A 19 7.30 -3.46 -8.75
C GLU A 19 7.11 -2.34 -9.80
N ARG A 20 6.38 -1.28 -9.47
CA ARG A 20 6.17 -0.07 -10.29
C ARG A 20 5.96 1.17 -9.42
N LEU A 21 6.02 2.35 -10.06
CA LEU A 21 5.68 3.62 -9.41
C LEU A 21 4.17 3.78 -9.21
N LEU A 22 3.80 4.47 -8.13
CA LEU A 22 2.42 4.86 -7.83
C LEU A 22 1.89 5.82 -8.90
N ALA A 23 0.67 5.57 -9.37
CA ALA A 23 -0.06 6.52 -10.19
C ALA A 23 -0.67 7.61 -9.30
N VAL A 24 0.08 8.70 -9.07
CA VAL A 24 -0.42 9.88 -8.36
C VAL A 24 -1.04 10.84 -9.38
N LEU A 25 -2.37 10.98 -9.32
CA LEU A 25 -3.18 11.77 -10.24
C LEU A 25 -3.73 13.02 -9.55
N PRO A 26 -4.29 14.01 -10.28
CA PRO A 26 -4.91 15.20 -9.67
C PRO A 26 -6.01 14.89 -8.64
N VAL A 27 -6.68 13.74 -8.78
CA VAL A 27 -7.71 13.26 -7.86
C VAL A 27 -7.16 12.51 -6.63
N SER A 28 -5.86 12.19 -6.62
CA SER A 28 -5.25 11.41 -5.55
C SER A 28 -5.14 12.20 -4.25
N ARG A 29 -5.58 11.59 -3.14
CA ARG A 29 -5.46 12.17 -1.79
C ARG A 29 -4.35 11.44 -1.02
N THR A 30 -3.11 11.90 -1.18
CA THR A 30 -1.91 11.16 -0.71
C THR A 30 -1.78 11.05 0.82
N ARG A 31 -2.41 11.94 1.60
CA ARG A 31 -2.47 11.81 3.08
C ARG A 31 -3.47 10.73 3.52
N PRO A 32 -4.75 10.77 3.11
CA PRO A 32 -5.68 9.66 3.35
C PRO A 32 -5.21 8.31 2.79
N TRP A 33 -4.43 8.32 1.70
CA TRP A 33 -3.81 7.10 1.17
C TRP A 33 -2.88 6.46 2.20
N LEU A 34 -1.99 7.23 2.84
CA LEU A 34 -1.11 6.72 3.89
C LEU A 34 -1.89 6.21 5.11
N GLU A 35 -3.00 6.87 5.46
CA GLU A 35 -3.89 6.41 6.54
C GLU A 35 -4.54 5.05 6.18
N ALA A 36 -5.00 4.89 4.94
CA ALA A 36 -5.52 3.62 4.44
C ALA A 36 -4.45 2.51 4.40
N PHE A 37 -3.21 2.85 4.03
CA PHE A 37 -2.09 1.91 4.11
C PHE A 37 -1.86 1.44 5.55
N GLY A 38 -1.95 2.36 6.53
CA GLY A 38 -1.81 2.05 7.95
C GLY A 38 -2.83 1.02 8.47
N VAL A 39 -4.04 0.98 7.89
CA VAL A 39 -5.03 -0.07 8.23
C VAL A 39 -4.55 -1.46 7.78
N ALA A 40 -3.96 -1.57 6.58
CA ALA A 40 -3.37 -2.83 6.11
C ALA A 40 -2.17 -3.25 6.97
N GLU A 41 -1.35 -2.30 7.42
CA GLU A 41 -0.25 -2.57 8.36
C GLU A 41 -0.74 -3.08 9.71
N ALA A 42 -1.81 -2.49 10.25
CA ALA A 42 -2.34 -2.86 11.56
C ALA A 42 -2.93 -4.27 11.60
N ILE A 43 -3.44 -4.78 10.46
CA ILE A 43 -3.87 -6.18 10.33
C ILE A 43 -2.67 -7.13 10.44
N ASN A 44 -1.47 -6.68 10.07
CA ASN A 44 -0.23 -7.45 10.05
C ASN A 44 -0.37 -8.82 9.34
N PRO A 45 -0.89 -8.86 8.10
CA PRO A 45 -1.15 -10.11 7.41
C PRO A 45 0.15 -10.77 6.93
N ARG A 46 0.14 -12.11 6.82
CA ARG A 46 1.24 -12.84 6.17
C ARG A 46 1.36 -12.48 4.69
N TRP A 47 0.26 -12.27 3.98
CA TRP A 47 0.27 -11.92 2.56
C TRP A 47 -0.58 -10.70 2.24
N LEU A 48 -0.04 -9.83 1.39
CA LEU A 48 -0.75 -8.73 0.75
C LEU A 48 -0.89 -9.01 -0.74
N ILE A 49 -2.11 -8.84 -1.26
CA ILE A 49 -2.38 -8.88 -2.70
C ILE A 49 -2.58 -7.44 -3.18
N PRO A 50 -1.56 -6.84 -3.83
CA PRO A 50 -1.62 -5.45 -4.27
C PRO A 50 -2.53 -5.29 -5.49
N GLY A 51 -2.96 -4.05 -5.77
CA GLY A 51 -3.66 -3.73 -7.03
C GLY A 51 -2.73 -3.89 -8.24
N HIS A 52 -1.44 -3.63 -8.04
CA HIS A 52 -0.39 -3.85 -9.02
C HIS A 52 0.85 -4.48 -8.40
N GLY A 53 1.36 -5.51 -9.08
CA GLY A 53 2.51 -6.31 -8.66
C GLY A 53 2.10 -7.70 -8.18
N ARG A 54 3.09 -8.51 -7.82
CA ARG A 54 2.87 -9.88 -7.31
C ARG A 54 2.41 -9.89 -5.84
N PRO A 55 1.76 -10.97 -5.38
CA PRO A 55 1.55 -11.22 -3.95
C PRO A 55 2.84 -11.04 -3.15
N THR A 56 2.76 -10.34 -2.02
CA THR A 56 3.95 -9.81 -1.34
C THR A 56 3.77 -9.78 0.18
N ASP A 57 4.86 -9.48 0.89
CA ASP A 57 4.85 -9.21 2.33
C ASP A 57 4.74 -7.71 2.68
N LEU A 58 4.57 -7.44 3.97
CA LEU A 58 4.41 -6.08 4.48
C LEU A 58 5.68 -5.25 4.33
N ALA A 59 6.86 -5.87 4.41
CA ALA A 59 8.15 -5.19 4.24
C ALA A 59 8.28 -4.58 2.84
N THR A 60 7.95 -5.35 1.81
CA THR A 60 7.97 -4.92 0.42
C THR A 60 6.90 -3.87 0.15
N ALA A 61 5.69 -4.05 0.67
CA ALA A 61 4.61 -3.07 0.56
C ALA A 61 5.00 -1.71 1.17
N ARG A 62 5.65 -1.72 2.35
CA ARG A 62 6.17 -0.51 3.01
C ARG A 62 7.17 0.21 2.12
N ARG A 63 8.19 -0.51 1.67
CA ARG A 63 9.27 0.05 0.85
C ARG A 63 8.74 0.65 -0.46
N HIS A 64 7.88 -0.07 -1.18
CA HIS A 64 7.48 0.32 -2.53
C HIS A 64 6.32 1.31 -2.55
N THR A 65 5.42 1.28 -1.56
CA THR A 65 4.27 2.19 -1.52
C THR A 65 4.41 3.27 -0.44
N ARG A 66 4.47 2.88 0.84
CA ARG A 66 4.40 3.83 1.96
C ARG A 66 5.60 4.76 1.96
N ASP A 67 6.80 4.21 1.93
CA ASP A 67 8.04 4.96 2.06
C ASP A 67 8.26 5.85 0.83
N TYR A 68 7.94 5.35 -0.37
CA TYR A 68 7.92 6.14 -1.59
C TYR A 68 6.93 7.31 -1.51
N MET A 69 5.69 7.07 -1.05
CA MET A 69 4.68 8.12 -0.91
C MET A 69 5.10 9.18 0.13
N GLN A 70 5.73 8.75 1.24
CA GLN A 70 6.29 9.67 2.24
C GLN A 70 7.41 10.52 1.66
N ALA A 71 8.34 9.93 0.91
CA ALA A 71 9.42 10.64 0.24
C ALA A 71 8.89 11.64 -0.80
N LEU A 72 7.92 11.24 -1.63
CA LEU A 72 7.28 12.12 -2.60
C LEU A 72 6.64 13.33 -1.92
N ARG A 73 5.86 13.10 -0.85
CA ARG A 73 5.23 14.19 -0.08
C ARG A 73 6.26 15.11 0.59
N ALA A 74 7.40 14.60 1.01
CA ALA A 74 8.48 15.40 1.56
C ALA A 74 9.17 16.28 0.50
N HIS A 75 9.24 15.82 -0.75
CA HIS A 75 9.85 16.53 -1.87
C HIS A 75 8.92 17.56 -2.53
N MET A 76 7.60 17.37 -2.47
CA MET A 76 6.60 18.31 -3.03
C MET A 76 6.34 19.54 -2.13
N LYS A 77 7.28 19.91 -1.26
CA LYS A 77 7.18 21.08 -0.39
C LYS A 77 7.75 22.33 -1.06
#